data_AF-A0A1V4D3Q4-F1
#
_entry.id   AF-A0A1V4D3Q4-F1
#
_cell.length_a   1.000
_cell.length_b   1.000
_cell.length_c   1.000
_cell.angle_alpha   90.00
_cell.angle_beta   90.00
_cell.angle_gamma   90.00
#
_symmetry.space_group_name_H-M   'P 1'
#
loop_
_entity.id
_entity.type
_entity.pdbx_description
1 polymer ?
#
loop_
_entity_poly.entity_id
_entity_poly.type
_entity_poly.pdbx_seq_one_letter_code
_entity_poly.pdbx_strand_id
1 'polypeptide(L)' 'MTPVQVNWLSIVLGPIAVIALLSAFSAQRSAVKRGESMPGWGKAVQGVGIVFVLFVALSNMMWGT' A
#
# COMPACT_ATOMS: atom_id res chain seq x y z
N MET A 1 1.56 20.08 7.18
CA MET A 1 2.60 19.65 6.23
C MET A 1 2.75 20.72 5.18
N THR A 2 3.93 21.03 4.69
CA THR A 2 4.05 21.90 3.51
C THR A 2 3.83 21.08 2.23
N PRO A 3 3.42 21.68 1.09
CA PRO A 3 3.24 20.96 -0.17
C PRO A 3 4.46 20.14 -0.59
N VAL A 4 5.67 20.65 -0.32
CA VAL A 4 6.94 19.95 -0.54
C VAL A 4 7.02 18.66 0.29
N GLN A 5 6.60 18.68 1.55
CA GLN A 5 6.58 17.49 2.39
C GLN A 5 5.61 16.42 1.88
N VAL A 6 4.44 16.82 1.35
CA VAL A 6 3.46 15.89 0.77
C VAL A 6 4.00 15.23 -0.50
N ASN A 7 4.72 15.98 -1.33
CA ASN A 7 5.36 15.43 -2.53
C ASN A 7 6.43 14.39 -2.17
N TRP A 8 7.33 14.70 -1.23
CA TRP A 8 8.33 13.75 -0.75
C TRP A 8 7.70 12.51 -0.14
N LEU A 9 6.65 12.69 0.66
CA LEU A 9 5.92 11.59 1.27
C LEU A 9 5.28 10.67 0.21
N SER A 10 4.70 11.25 -0.85
CA SER A 10 4.09 10.49 -1.95
C SER A 10 5.13 9.71 -2.76
N ILE A 11 6.28 10.33 -3.02
CA ILE A 11 7.41 9.70 -3.73
C ILE A 11 7.97 8.50 -2.95
N VAL A 12 7.95 8.54 -1.62
CA VAL A 12 8.48 7.45 -0.79
C VAL A 12 7.40 6.40 -0.48
N LEU A 13 6.26 6.82 0.07
CA LEU A 13 5.21 5.90 0.50
C LEU A 13 4.44 5.29 -0.67
N GLY A 14 4.31 5.99 -1.79
CA GLY A 14 3.64 5.47 -2.99
C GLY A 14 4.26 4.16 -3.48
N PRO A 15 5.57 4.14 -3.82
CA PRO A 15 6.26 2.90 -4.21
C PRO A 15 6.22 1.81 -3.15
N ILE A 16 6.39 2.16 -1.86
CA ILE A 16 6.32 1.18 -0.76
C ILE A 16 4.93 0.53 -0.71
N ALA A 17 3.88 1.33 -0.84
CA ALA A 17 2.51 0.83 -0.85
C ALA A 17 2.25 -0.08 -2.05
N VAL A 18 2.75 0.27 -3.24
CA VAL A 18 2.66 -0.56 -4.44
C VAL A 18 3.37 -1.89 -4.24
N ILE A 19 4.59 -1.89 -3.72
CA ILE A 19 5.35 -3.13 -3.47
C ILE A 19 4.63 -4.02 -2.44
N ALA A 20 4.11 -3.44 -1.36
CA ALA A 20 3.34 -4.17 -0.35
C ALA A 20 2.08 -4.81 -0.96
N LEU A 21 1.31 -4.06 -1.75
CA LEU A 21 0.10 -4.54 -2.40
C LEU A 21 0.41 -5.64 -3.44
N LEU A 22 1.46 -5.47 -4.25
CA LEU A 22 1.88 -6.48 -5.23
C LEU A 22 2.36 -7.77 -4.55
N SER A 23 3.06 -7.66 -3.44
CA SER A 23 3.53 -8.81 -2.66
C SER A 23 2.35 -9.57 -2.05
N ALA A 24 1.41 -8.86 -1.44
CA ALA A 24 0.18 -9.44 -0.89
C ALA A 24 -0.68 -10.09 -1.98
N PHE A 25 -0.83 -9.42 -3.13
CA PHE A 25 -1.57 -9.94 -4.28
C PHE A 25 -0.92 -11.22 -4.83
N SER A 26 0.40 -11.24 -4.95
CA SER A 26 1.14 -12.41 -5.42
C SER A 26 1.03 -13.58 -4.45
N ALA A 27 1.12 -13.32 -3.13
CA ALA A 27 0.92 -14.31 -2.09
C ALA A 27 -0.50 -14.88 -2.11
N GLN A 28 -1.52 -14.03 -2.24
CA GLN A 28 -2.92 -14.44 -2.38
C GLN A 28 -3.12 -15.29 -3.63
N ARG A 29 -2.63 -14.83 -4.79
CA ARG A 29 -2.75 -15.55 -6.06
C ARG A 29 -2.07 -16.91 -6.00
N SER A 30 -0.92 -17.02 -5.34
CA SER A 30 -0.23 -18.29 -5.14
C SER A 30 -1.01 -19.23 -4.23
N ALA A 31 -1.56 -18.73 -3.13
CA ALA A 31 -2.35 -19.54 -2.19
C ALA A 31 -3.64 -20.08 -2.86
N VAL A 32 -4.34 -19.22 -3.61
CA VAL A 32 -5.53 -19.61 -4.39
C VAL A 32 -5.20 -20.70 -5.41
N LYS A 33 -4.07 -20.58 -6.13
CA LYS A 33 -3.63 -21.60 -7.09
C LYS A 33 -3.29 -22.95 -6.42
N ARG A 34 -2.90 -22.93 -5.15
CA ARG A 34 -2.58 -24.13 -4.36
C ARG A 34 -3.76 -24.70 -3.59
N GLY A 35 -4.92 -24.01 -3.59
CA GLY A 35 -6.05 -24.36 -2.73
C GLY A 35 -5.77 -24.15 -1.24
N GLU A 36 -4.74 -23.36 -0.91
CA GLU A 36 -4.31 -23.10 0.47
C GLU A 36 -4.94 -21.80 0.98
N SER A 37 -5.06 -21.68 2.29
CA SER A 37 -5.44 -20.42 2.91
C SER A 37 -4.32 -19.38 2.74
N MET A 38 -4.71 -18.13 2.56
CA MET A 38 -3.74 -17.04 2.39
C MET A 38 -2.85 -16.92 3.63
N PRO A 39 -1.53 -16.76 3.47
CA PRO A 39 -0.63 -16.62 4.61
C PRO A 39 -1.01 -15.42 5.49
N GLY A 40 -0.95 -15.60 6.81
CA GLY A 40 -1.38 -14.58 7.79
C GLY A 40 -0.62 -13.25 7.65
N TRP A 41 0.68 -13.29 7.32
CA TRP A 41 1.47 -12.10 7.03
C TRP A 41 1.00 -11.36 5.78
N GLY A 42 0.41 -12.06 4.79
CA GLY A 42 -0.08 -11.46 3.56
C GLY A 42 -1.23 -10.49 3.81
N LYS A 43 -2.13 -10.81 4.74
CA LYS A 43 -3.21 -9.90 5.17
C LYS A 43 -2.66 -8.67 5.89
N ALA A 44 -1.64 -8.84 6.73
CA ALA A 44 -0.99 -7.74 7.41
C ALA A 44 -0.31 -6.78 6.41
N VAL A 45 0.46 -7.31 5.46
CA VAL A 45 1.14 -6.52 4.42
C VAL A 45 0.12 -5.81 3.52
N GLN A 46 -0.99 -6.46 3.16
CA GLN A 46 -2.08 -5.84 2.42
C GLN A 46 -2.67 -4.66 3.18
N GLY A 47 -2.95 -4.83 4.47
CA GLY A 47 -3.46 -3.77 5.34
C GLY A 47 -2.53 -2.56 5.42
N VAL A 48 -1.23 -2.79 5.63
CA VAL A 48 -0.21 -1.73 5.64
C VAL A 48 -0.17 -1.00 4.31
N GLY A 49 -0.19 -1.72 3.18
CA GLY A 49 -0.23 -1.13 1.85
C GLY A 49 -1.44 -0.23 1.65
N ILE A 50 -2.64 -0.68 2.04
CA ILE A 50 -3.88 0.12 1.96
C ILE A 50 -3.78 1.38 2.82
N VAL A 51 -3.28 1.28 4.05
CA VAL A 51 -3.12 2.44 4.95
C VAL A 51 -2.18 3.48 4.34
N PHE A 52 -1.07 3.06 3.72
CA PHE A 52 -0.16 3.99 3.04
C PHE A 52 -0.80 4.64 1.82
N VAL A 53 -1.54 3.90 0.98
CA VAL A 53 -2.27 4.49 -0.15
C VAL A 53 -3.28 5.53 0.34
N LEU A 54 -4.09 5.19 1.35
CA LEU A 54 -5.11 6.10 1.89
C LEU A 54 -4.48 7.35 2.49
N PHE A 55 -3.39 7.20 3.24
CA PHE A 55 -2.69 8.34 3.83
C PHE A 55 -2.11 9.28 2.77
N VAL A 56 -1.48 8.73 1.72
CA VAL A 56 -0.97 9.51 0.59
C VAL A 56 -2.12 10.20 -0.15
N ALA A 57 -3.22 9.50 -0.42
CA ALA A 57 -4.38 10.05 -1.11
C ALA A 57 -5.00 11.22 -0.33
N LEU A 58 -5.25 11.04 0.97
CA LEU A 58 -5.77 12.10 1.84
C LEU A 58 -4.83 13.30 1.92
N SER A 59 -3.52 13.04 2.03
CA SER A 59 -2.52 14.12 2.05
C SER A 59 -2.55 14.92 0.73
N ASN A 60 -2.67 14.26 -0.42
CA ASN A 60 -2.77 14.96 -1.70
C ASN A 60 -4.11 15.70 -1.85
N MET A 61 -5.23 15.15 -1.36
CA MET A 61 -6.53 15.85 -1.40
C MET A 61 -6.57 17.09 -0.51
N MET A 62 -5.91 17.06 0.65
CA MET A 62 -5.86 18.19 1.58
C MET A 62 -4.98 19.34 1.10
N TRP A 63 -3.98 19.07 0.27
CA TRP A 63 -2.96 20.05 -0.15
C TRP A 63 -2.95 20.32 -1.66
N GLY A 64 -3.71 19.56 -2.45
CA GLY A 64 -3.78 19.64 -3.91
C GLY A 64 -4.83 20.62 -4.44
N THR A 65 -5.22 21.63 -3.66
CA THR A 65 -5.98 22.80 -4.12
C THR A 65 -5.08 23.81 -4.82
#